data_AF-A0A672RSQ7-F1
#
_entry.id   AF-A0A672RSQ7-F1
#
_cell.length_a   1.000
_cell.length_b   1.000
_cell.length_c   1.000
_cell.angle_alpha   90.00
_cell.angle_beta   90.00
_cell.angle_gamma   90.00
#
_symmetry.space_group_name_H-M   'P 1'
#
loop_
_entity.id
_entity.type
_entity.pdbx_description
1 polymer ?
#
loop_
_entity_poly.entity_id
_entity_poly.type
_entity_poly.pdbx_seq_one_letter_code
_entity_poly.pdbx_strand_id
1 'polypeptide(L)'
;MVYRCCSYYSLRQVVEGTEGDSVILKCSHRRIELEEKHLTVHWRHNDTRNVYDIIHGKNRAEVLPEELKRGRVFLKLTDLQLSDGGTYLCFVPALGIDHSTQLLVKGVLGHGTGTRLGRTLHLLIPLSGFILHFI
;
A
#
# COMPACT_ATOMS: atom_id res chain seq x y z
N MET A 1 16.09 -20.89 32.89
CA MET A 1 15.35 -21.32 31.68
C MET A 1 15.53 -20.25 30.62
N VAL A 2 16.30 -20.55 29.59
CA VAL A 2 16.65 -19.65 28.49
C VAL A 2 16.89 -20.55 27.29
N TYR A 3 16.43 -20.33 26.06
CA TYR A 3 15.66 -19.28 25.41
C TYR A 3 14.67 -19.97 24.46
N ARG A 4 13.46 -19.44 24.29
CA ARG A 4 12.74 -19.59 23.02
C ARG A 4 12.36 -18.20 22.53
N CYS A 5 13.39 -17.52 22.06
CA CYS A 5 13.27 -16.41 21.13
C CYS A 5 12.70 -16.99 19.84
N CYS A 6 11.37 -17.01 19.72
CA CYS A 6 10.75 -17.10 18.40
C CYS A 6 10.97 -15.73 17.77
N SER A 7 12.08 -15.65 17.06
CA SER A 7 12.54 -14.50 16.33
C SER A 7 11.41 -13.71 15.67
N TYR A 8 11.37 -12.43 16.00
CA TYR A 8 10.63 -11.32 15.41
C TYR A 8 11.00 -11.10 13.92
N TYR A 9 11.07 -12.15 13.10
CA TYR A 9 11.27 -12.02 11.67
C TYR A 9 9.91 -11.91 11.01
N SER A 10 9.38 -10.69 10.94
CA SER A 10 8.37 -10.35 9.94
C SER A 10 9.01 -10.60 8.57
N LEU A 11 8.65 -11.72 7.93
CA LEU A 11 9.00 -12.00 6.55
C LEU A 11 8.50 -10.83 5.69
N ARG A 12 9.40 -9.97 5.22
CA ARG A 12 9.07 -8.90 4.28
C ARG A 12 8.82 -9.55 2.92
N GLN A 13 7.57 -9.82 2.60
CA GLN A 13 7.18 -10.30 1.27
C GLN A 13 7.19 -9.12 0.30
N VAL A 14 7.73 -9.31 -0.90
CA VAL A 14 7.59 -8.32 -1.99
C VAL A 14 6.56 -8.86 -2.97
N VAL A 15 5.59 -8.03 -3.34
CA VAL A 15 4.59 -8.32 -4.36
C VAL A 15 4.64 -7.23 -5.41
N GLU A 16 4.66 -7.63 -6.67
CA GLU A 16 4.61 -6.71 -7.80
C GLU A 16 3.19 -6.69 -8.38
N GLY A 17 2.74 -5.51 -8.78
CA GLY A 17 1.52 -5.30 -9.53
C GLY A 17 1.74 -4.27 -10.64
N THR A 18 0.84 -4.23 -11.60
CA THR A 18 0.81 -3.20 -12.64
C THR A 18 -0.34 -2.24 -12.36
N GLU A 19 -0.20 -0.99 -12.75
CA GLU A 19 -1.29 -0.02 -12.71
C GLU A 19 -2.54 -0.55 -13.46
N GLY A 20 -3.72 -0.41 -12.85
CA GLY A 20 -5.00 -0.95 -13.33
C GLY A 20 -5.29 -2.41 -12.96
N ASP A 21 -4.29 -3.20 -12.58
CA ASP A 21 -4.47 -4.62 -12.22
C ASP A 21 -5.06 -4.80 -10.81
N SER A 22 -5.19 -6.06 -10.40
CA SER A 22 -5.53 -6.46 -9.03
C SER A 22 -4.43 -7.33 -8.42
N VAL A 23 -4.22 -7.20 -7.12
CA VAL A 23 -3.23 -7.96 -6.36
C VAL A 23 -3.81 -8.48 -5.05
N ILE A 24 -3.30 -9.61 -4.56
CA ILE A 24 -3.69 -10.20 -3.29
C ILE A 24 -2.48 -10.22 -2.35
N LEU A 25 -2.60 -9.51 -1.23
CA LEU A 25 -1.62 -9.50 -0.14
C LEU A 25 -2.04 -10.52 0.92
N LYS A 26 -1.09 -11.32 1.41
CA LYS A 26 -1.33 -12.38 2.40
C LYS A 26 -0.85 -11.93 3.77
N CYS A 27 -1.64 -12.17 4.82
CA CYS A 27 -1.24 -11.85 6.18
C CYS A 27 -0.38 -12.95 6.84
N SER A 28 -0.49 -14.19 6.39
CA SER A 28 0.24 -15.32 6.99
C SER A 28 0.57 -16.39 5.95
N HIS A 29 1.66 -17.13 6.21
CA HIS A 29 2.07 -18.27 5.39
C HIS A 29 1.43 -19.60 5.85
N ARG A 30 0.90 -19.62 7.07
CA ARG A 30 0.19 -20.78 7.66
C ARG A 30 -1.29 -20.44 7.84
N ARG A 31 -2.14 -21.46 7.75
CA ARG A 31 -3.55 -21.33 8.13
C ARG A 31 -3.59 -21.01 9.61
N ILE A 32 -4.44 -20.06 9.95
CA ILE A 32 -4.76 -19.71 11.31
C ILE A 32 -5.83 -20.70 11.79
N GLU A 33 -5.56 -21.44 12.86
CA GLU A 33 -6.56 -22.29 13.48
C GLU A 33 -7.58 -21.42 14.23
N LEU A 34 -8.82 -21.42 13.71
CA LEU A 34 -9.94 -20.66 14.23
C LEU A 34 -10.67 -21.50 15.28
N GLU A 35 -10.01 -21.80 16.39
CA GLU A 35 -10.72 -22.32 17.56
C GLU A 35 -11.49 -21.17 18.19
N GLU A 36 -12.73 -20.97 17.73
CA GLU A 36 -13.82 -20.20 18.35
C GLU A 36 -13.57 -18.71 18.67
N LYS A 37 -12.39 -18.17 18.39
CA LYS A 37 -12.06 -16.76 18.60
C LYS A 37 -12.52 -15.92 17.42
N HIS A 38 -13.33 -14.89 17.71
CA HIS A 38 -13.50 -13.78 16.80
C HIS A 38 -12.13 -13.12 16.56
N LEU A 39 -11.54 -13.37 15.39
CA LEU A 39 -10.27 -12.73 15.03
C LEU A 39 -10.52 -11.32 14.54
N THR A 40 -9.82 -10.37 15.13
CA THR A 40 -9.69 -9.03 14.57
C THR A 40 -8.40 -8.95 13.77
N VAL A 41 -8.52 -8.53 12.51
CA VAL A 41 -7.38 -8.29 11.62
C VAL A 41 -7.31 -6.80 11.35
N HIS A 42 -6.12 -6.22 11.55
CA HIS A 42 -5.86 -4.83 11.24
C HIS A 42 -4.89 -4.73 10.07
N TRP A 43 -5.22 -3.88 9.10
CA TRP A 43 -4.37 -3.57 7.96
C TRP A 43 -3.98 -2.09 7.99
N ARG A 44 -2.69 -1.79 7.82
CA ARG A 44 -2.18 -0.42 7.69
C ARG A 44 -1.34 -0.26 6.43
N HIS A 45 -1.45 0.90 5.78
CA HIS A 45 -0.58 1.32 4.68
C HIS A 45 0.45 2.32 5.21
N ASN A 46 1.72 2.03 4.94
CA ASN A 46 2.89 2.81 5.36
C ASN A 46 2.82 3.21 6.84
N ASP A 47 2.34 2.29 7.69
CA ASP A 47 2.14 2.43 9.15
C ASP A 47 1.28 3.63 9.62
N THR A 48 0.68 4.37 8.70
CA THR A 48 0.08 5.69 8.96
C THR A 48 -1.43 5.73 8.70
N ARG A 49 -1.90 5.03 7.66
CA ARG A 49 -3.33 4.99 7.30
C ARG A 49 -3.88 3.60 7.53
N ASN A 50 -5.05 3.47 8.18
CA ASN A 50 -5.73 2.17 8.15
C ASN A 50 -6.17 1.91 6.71
N VAL A 51 -5.97 0.69 6.23
CA VAL A 51 -6.47 0.31 4.89
C VAL A 51 -7.99 0.47 4.82
N TYR A 52 -8.71 0.28 5.93
CA TYR A 52 -10.14 0.57 6.03
C TYR A 52 -10.50 2.05 5.86
N ASP A 53 -9.59 2.97 6.20
CA ASP A 53 -9.78 4.41 5.95
C ASP A 53 -9.52 4.75 4.47
N ILE A 54 -8.68 3.96 3.78
CA ILE A 54 -8.53 4.01 2.31
C ILE A 54 -9.83 3.51 1.62
N ILE A 55 -10.51 2.52 2.21
CA ILE A 55 -11.78 1.94 1.72
C ILE A 55 -12.93 2.97 1.75
N HIS A 56 -12.93 3.89 2.72
CA HIS A 56 -13.92 4.98 2.77
C HIS A 56 -13.78 6.01 1.62
N GLY A 57 -12.75 5.85 0.77
CA GLY A 57 -12.54 6.66 -0.42
C GLY A 57 -12.82 5.99 -1.76
N LYS A 58 -13.03 4.65 -1.83
CA LYS A 58 -13.59 3.86 -2.97
C LYS A 58 -13.31 2.35 -2.78
N ASN A 59 -14.25 1.53 -3.25
CA ASN A 59 -14.38 0.06 -3.22
C ASN A 59 -13.22 -0.76 -3.86
N ARG A 60 -11.97 -0.36 -3.67
CA ARG A 60 -10.79 -0.97 -4.28
C ARG A 60 -10.09 -1.99 -3.38
N ALA A 61 -10.43 -2.05 -2.09
CA ALA A 61 -9.88 -3.03 -1.17
C ALA A 61 -10.98 -3.93 -0.58
N GLU A 62 -10.80 -5.24 -0.71
CA GLU A 62 -11.75 -6.25 -0.25
C GLU A 62 -11.04 -7.24 0.68
N VAL A 63 -11.64 -7.48 1.86
CA VAL A 63 -11.29 -8.59 2.75
C VAL A 63 -12.27 -9.72 2.48
N LEU A 64 -11.78 -10.90 2.12
CA LEU A 64 -12.61 -12.05 1.75
C LEU A 64 -13.14 -12.78 3.01
N PRO A 65 -14.44 -12.66 3.37
CA PRO A 65 -14.95 -13.18 4.65
C PRO A 65 -14.94 -14.71 4.74
N GLU A 66 -15.18 -15.40 3.62
CA GLU A 66 -15.15 -16.86 3.56
C GLU A 66 -13.74 -17.43 3.72
N GLU A 67 -12.73 -16.67 3.30
CA GLU A 67 -11.33 -17.04 3.51
C GLU A 67 -10.92 -16.78 4.96
N LEU A 68 -11.44 -15.70 5.56
CA LEU A 68 -11.26 -15.42 6.98
C LEU A 68 -11.79 -16.58 7.85
N LYS A 69 -12.96 -17.16 7.54
CA LYS A 69 -13.52 -18.35 8.22
C LYS A 69 -12.68 -19.62 8.05
N ARG A 70 -11.77 -19.65 7.07
CA ARG A 70 -10.84 -20.77 6.82
C ARG A 70 -9.44 -20.52 7.39
N GLY A 71 -9.29 -19.43 8.13
CA GLY A 71 -8.03 -19.03 8.75
C GLY A 71 -7.06 -18.41 7.74
N ARG A 72 -7.58 -17.89 6.63
CA ARG A 72 -6.79 -17.31 5.54
C ARG A 72 -7.13 -15.84 5.40
N VAL A 73 -6.20 -15.00 5.83
CA VAL A 73 -6.39 -13.55 5.85
C VAL A 73 -5.71 -12.96 4.63
N PHE A 74 -6.54 -12.45 3.71
CA PHE A 74 -6.11 -11.84 2.46
C PHE A 74 -6.69 -10.44 2.32
N LEU A 75 -5.90 -9.54 1.74
CA LEU A 75 -6.33 -8.23 1.28
C LEU A 75 -6.23 -8.21 -0.24
N LYS A 76 -7.36 -8.07 -0.93
CA LYS A 76 -7.38 -7.85 -2.37
C LYS A 76 -7.42 -6.36 -2.64
N LEU A 77 -6.47 -5.85 -3.43
CA LEU A 77 -6.50 -4.50 -3.99
C LEU A 77 -6.83 -4.61 -5.49
N THR A 78 -7.73 -3.75 -5.98
CA THR A 78 -8.15 -3.69 -7.38
C THR A 78 -7.93 -2.30 -7.94
N ASP A 79 -7.84 -2.19 -9.28
CA ASP A 79 -7.59 -0.92 -9.97
C ASP A 79 -6.38 -0.20 -9.36
N LEU A 80 -5.24 -0.93 -9.35
CA LEU A 80 -4.01 -0.46 -8.71
C LEU A 80 -3.57 0.88 -9.29
N GLN A 81 -3.21 1.79 -8.39
CA GLN A 81 -2.64 3.10 -8.71
C GLN A 81 -1.19 3.12 -8.26
N LEU A 82 -0.34 3.93 -8.90
CA LEU A 82 1.06 4.07 -8.48
C LEU A 82 1.20 4.48 -7.00
N SER A 83 0.24 5.23 -6.47
CA SER A 83 0.17 5.66 -5.07
C SER A 83 -0.23 4.56 -4.08
N ASP A 84 -0.74 3.42 -4.55
CA ASP A 84 -1.00 2.26 -3.71
C ASP A 84 0.31 1.54 -3.34
N GLY A 85 1.40 1.78 -4.09
CA GLY A 85 2.74 1.30 -3.74
C GLY A 85 3.13 1.68 -2.31
N GLY A 86 3.76 0.75 -1.59
CA GLY A 86 4.10 0.96 -0.19
C GLY A 86 4.14 -0.31 0.64
N THR A 87 4.42 -0.13 1.93
CA THR A 87 4.42 -1.20 2.91
C THR A 87 3.01 -1.39 3.47
N TYR A 88 2.51 -2.62 3.41
CA TYR A 88 1.25 -3.04 4.00
C TYR A 88 1.55 -3.91 5.22
N LEU A 89 1.04 -3.49 6.37
CA LEU A 89 1.17 -4.22 7.62
C LEU A 89 -0.14 -4.93 7.93
N CYS A 90 -0.07 -6.23 8.18
CA CYS A 90 -1.17 -7.00 8.74
C CYS A 90 -0.86 -7.40 10.18
N PHE A 91 -1.78 -7.08 11.08
CA PHE A 91 -1.67 -7.41 12.50
C PHE A 91 -2.87 -8.22 12.98
N VAL A 92 -2.60 -9.39 13.57
CA VAL A 92 -3.61 -10.26 14.21
C VAL A 92 -3.21 -10.49 15.67
N PRO A 93 -3.68 -9.62 16.60
CA PRO A 93 -3.20 -9.61 17.99
C PRO A 93 -3.41 -10.93 18.71
N ALA A 94 -4.56 -11.60 18.47
CA ALA A 94 -4.92 -12.87 19.11
C ALA A 94 -3.92 -14.02 18.85
N LEU A 95 -3.05 -13.87 17.83
CA LEU A 95 -2.10 -14.87 17.40
C LEU A 95 -0.65 -14.37 17.45
N GLY A 96 -0.43 -13.12 17.87
CA GLY A 96 0.87 -12.47 17.80
C GLY A 96 1.44 -12.39 16.38
N ILE A 97 0.58 -12.38 15.36
CA ILE A 97 1.01 -12.28 13.96
C ILE A 97 1.19 -10.81 13.61
N ASP A 98 2.38 -10.50 13.11
CA ASP A 98 2.73 -9.23 12.49
C ASP A 98 3.44 -9.55 11.16
N HIS A 99 2.82 -9.16 10.05
CA HIS A 99 3.33 -9.46 8.71
C HIS A 99 3.36 -8.22 7.84
N SER A 100 4.53 -7.94 7.28
CA SER A 100 4.79 -6.82 6.40
C SER A 100 4.93 -7.29 4.95
N THR A 101 4.17 -6.69 4.04
CA THR A 101 4.29 -6.88 2.60
C THR A 101 4.62 -5.57 1.91
N GLN A 102 5.66 -5.53 1.10
CA GLN A 102 5.98 -4.42 0.21
C GLN A 102 5.27 -4.61 -1.14
N LEU A 103 4.37 -3.70 -1.50
CA LEU A 103 3.77 -3.64 -2.82
C LEU A 103 4.57 -2.69 -3.71
N LEU A 104 5.02 -3.19 -4.86
CA LEU A 104 5.60 -2.40 -5.95
C LEU A 104 4.60 -2.32 -7.10
N VAL A 105 4.17 -1.12 -7.46
CA VAL A 105 3.29 -0.89 -8.62
C VAL A 105 4.11 -0.34 -9.78
N LYS A 106 4.07 -1.05 -10.92
CA LYS A 106 4.71 -0.65 -12.17
C LYS A 106 3.69 0.10 -13.03
N GLY A 107 4.08 1.26 -13.55
CA GLY A 107 3.24 2.03 -14.47
C GLY A 107 3.17 1.36 -15.84
N VAL A 108 2.03 1.48 -16.51
CA VAL A 108 1.93 1.09 -17.92
C VAL A 108 2.58 2.22 -18.72
N LEU A 109 3.84 2.02 -19.15
CA LEU A 109 4.40 2.86 -20.19
C LEU A 109 3.56 2.59 -21.44
N GLY A 110 2.59 3.48 -21.69
CA GLY A 110 1.81 3.42 -22.91
C GLY A 110 2.77 3.31 -24.08
N HIS A 111 2.56 2.31 -24.93
CA HIS A 111 3.09 2.33 -26.28
C HIS A 111 2.33 3.45 -27.03
N GLY A 112 2.67 4.70 -26.70
CA GLY A 112 2.02 5.89 -27.17
C GLY A 112 2.61 6.27 -28.51
N THR A 113 1.91 5.92 -29.58
CA THR A 113 1.89 6.79 -30.75
C THR A 113 1.23 8.13 -30.34
N GLY A 114 1.92 9.24 -30.60
CA GLY A 114 1.29 10.57 -30.67
C GLY A 114 1.38 11.46 -29.43
N THR A 115 2.38 12.35 -29.47
CA THR A 115 2.46 13.72 -28.90
C THR A 115 1.18 14.34 -28.29
N ARG A 116 1.30 14.89 -27.07
CA ARG A 116 0.49 16.04 -26.63
C ARG A 116 1.37 17.13 -26.02
N LEU A 117 1.24 18.31 -26.60
CA LEU A 117 2.08 19.51 -26.49
C LEU A 117 1.90 20.23 -25.14
N GLY A 118 3.02 20.66 -24.53
CA GLY A 118 3.17 21.95 -23.85
C GLY A 118 2.46 22.17 -22.50
N ARG A 119 3.21 22.07 -21.41
CA ARG A 119 3.05 22.97 -20.25
C ARG A 119 4.27 23.87 -20.18
N THR A 120 4.27 24.95 -20.95
CA THR A 120 5.25 26.04 -20.79
C THR A 120 5.02 26.65 -19.41
N LEU A 121 5.94 26.38 -18.49
CA LEU A 121 5.99 27.07 -17.20
C LEU A 121 6.53 28.48 -17.50
N HIS A 122 5.63 29.45 -17.71
CA HIS A 122 6.02 30.86 -17.77
C HIS A 122 6.52 31.29 -16.39
N LEU A 123 7.82 31.19 -16.16
CA LEU A 123 8.50 31.83 -15.05
C LEU A 123 8.63 33.32 -15.39
N LEU A 124 7.68 34.15 -14.95
CA LEU A 124 7.82 35.60 -15.03
C LEU A 124 8.85 36.03 -13.98
N ILE A 125 10.10 36.19 -14.41
CA ILE A 125 11.13 36.89 -13.63
C ILE A 125 10.85 38.40 -13.78
N PRO A 126 10.52 39.14 -12.72
CA PRO A 126 10.45 40.59 -12.82
C PRO A 126 11.89 41.13 -12.94
N LEU A 127 12.32 41.42 -14.17
CA LEU A 127 13.46 42.28 -14.43
C LEU A 127 13.03 43.73 -14.28
N SER A 128 12.90 44.21 -13.04
CA SER A 128 13.11 45.62 -12.74
C SER A 128 14.46 45.70 -12.01
N GLY A 129 15.58 45.95 -12.67
CA GLY A 129 15.79 47.09 -13.55
C GLY A 129 16.17 48.30 -12.69
N PHE A 130 17.37 48.26 -12.13
CA PHE A 130 18.05 49.44 -11.59
C PHE A 130 18.25 50.45 -12.73
N ILE A 131 17.60 51.62 -12.68
CA ILE A 131 18.12 52.86 -13.26
C ILE A 131 17.79 54.05 -12.33
N LEU A 132 18.87 54.67 -11.87
CA LEU A 132 19.09 55.95 -11.18
C LEU A 132 18.00 57.03 -11.28
N HIS A 133 17.67 57.68 -10.15
CA HIS A 133 17.44 59.14 -10.08
C HIS A 133 17.58 59.66 -8.63
N PHE A 134 18.61 60.51 -8.42
CA PHE A 134 18.75 61.62 -7.46
C PHE A 134 18.20 61.50 -6.02
N ILE A 135 19.09 61.56 -5.03
CA ILE A 135 19.37 62.72 -4.14
C ILE A 135 20.80 62.60 -3.63
#